data_AF-A0AB34FBV7-F1
#
_entry.id   AF-A0AB34FBV7-F1
#
_cell.length_a   1.000
_cell.length_b   1.000
_cell.length_c   1.000
_cell.angle_alpha   90.00
_cell.angle_beta   90.00
_cell.angle_gamma   90.00
#
_symmetry.space_group_name_H-M   'P 1'
#
loop_
_entity.id
_entity.type
_entity.pdbx_description
1 polymer ?
#
loop_
_entity_poly.entity_id
_entity_poly.type
_entity_poly.pdbx_seq_one_letter_code
_entity_poly.pdbx_strand_id
1 'polypeptide(L)'
;MVRERGPQSDLSFIVNGGLTELENKIRHRIAGDSALNREVLLDASKALQASYALAAISNEGDLGLIKIVFTWVHRVSDDYVILLKTNDSGALCIFAFYCVLLKKLEHVWWMEGWGTYLMERIYWSLDSVHRLWIRWPMEEIGWYPGY
;
A
#
# COMPACT_ATOMS: atom_id res chain seq x y z
N MET A 1 0.24 -27.07 25.71
CA MET A 1 0.94 -26.56 24.51
C MET A 1 0.43 -25.17 24.23
N VAL A 2 1.20 -24.16 24.63
CA VAL A 2 0.87 -22.73 24.43
C VAL A 2 1.11 -22.44 22.94
N ARG A 3 0.03 -22.10 22.23
CA ARG A 3 0.09 -21.68 20.83
C ARG A 3 0.56 -20.23 20.84
N GLU A 4 1.88 -20.02 20.74
CA GLU A 4 2.47 -18.70 20.57
C GLU A 4 1.79 -18.02 19.37
N ARG A 5 1.08 -16.92 19.61
CA ARG A 5 0.58 -16.06 18.55
C ARG A 5 1.81 -15.41 17.92
N GLY A 6 2.22 -15.91 16.77
CA GLY A 6 3.37 -15.41 16.04
C GLY A 6 3.19 -13.97 15.52
N PRO A 7 4.26 -13.39 14.93
CA PRO A 7 4.42 -11.97 14.57
C PRO A 7 3.37 -11.38 13.59
N GLN A 8 2.41 -12.17 13.12
CA GLN A 8 1.32 -11.73 12.25
C GLN A 8 0.36 -10.73 12.91
N SER A 9 0.12 -10.83 14.22
CA SER A 9 -0.71 -9.86 14.93
C SER A 9 -0.08 -8.47 14.94
N ASP A 10 1.23 -8.42 15.17
CA ASP A 10 1.98 -7.17 15.28
C ASP A 10 2.10 -6.50 13.92
N LEU A 11 2.35 -7.27 12.86
CA LEU A 11 2.36 -6.75 11.49
C LEU A 11 1.02 -6.16 11.09
N SER A 12 -0.10 -6.83 11.38
CA SER A 12 -1.43 -6.28 11.07
C SER A 12 -1.70 -4.98 11.84
N PHE A 13 -1.25 -4.89 13.09
CA PHE A 13 -1.42 -3.70 13.92
C PHE A 13 -0.57 -2.53 13.42
N ILE A 14 0.69 -2.79 13.07
CA ILE A 14 1.64 -1.82 12.53
C ILE A 14 1.16 -1.30 11.15
N VAL A 15 0.75 -2.21 10.26
CA VAL A 15 0.18 -1.86 8.95
C VAL A 15 -1.04 -0.94 9.13
N ASN A 16 -1.97 -1.33 10.00
CA ASN A 16 -3.17 -0.53 10.25
C ASN A 16 -2.80 0.84 10.83
N GLY A 17 -1.79 0.92 11.69
CA GLY A 17 -1.23 2.19 12.16
C GLY A 17 -0.70 3.06 11.03
N GLY A 18 0.14 2.51 10.15
CA GLY A 18 0.73 3.23 9.01
C GLY A 18 -0.32 3.72 8.00
N LEU A 19 -1.31 2.88 7.65
CA LEU A 19 -2.40 3.30 6.76
C LEU A 19 -3.33 4.33 7.41
N THR A 20 -3.59 4.22 8.71
CA THR A 20 -4.39 5.22 9.44
C THR A 20 -3.67 6.57 9.46
N GLU A 21 -2.34 6.57 9.65
CA GLU A 21 -1.53 7.78 9.57
C GLU A 21 -1.58 8.39 8.15
N LEU A 22 -1.48 7.56 7.11
CA LEU A 22 -1.63 8.01 5.72
C LEU A 22 -3.00 8.64 5.47
N GLU A 23 -4.08 8.01 5.95
CA GLU A 23 -5.43 8.57 5.83
C GLU A 23 -5.55 9.93 6.52
N ASN A 24 -5.00 10.07 7.73
CA ASN A 24 -4.99 11.34 8.43
C ASN A 24 -4.24 12.40 7.62
N LYS A 25 -3.08 12.06 7.05
CA LYS A 25 -2.33 12.96 6.16
C LYS A 25 -3.13 13.37 4.92
N ILE A 26 -3.84 12.42 4.29
CA ILE A 26 -4.73 12.68 3.14
C ILE A 26 -5.89 13.61 3.54
N ARG A 27 -6.50 13.40 4.71
CA ARG A 27 -7.59 14.24 5.23
C ARG A 27 -7.17 15.69 5.44
N HIS A 28 -5.93 15.90 5.89
CA HIS A 28 -5.36 17.21 6.19
C HIS A 28 -4.56 17.83 5.04
N ARG A 29 -4.59 17.27 3.83
CA ARG A 29 -3.90 17.83 2.65
C ARG A 29 -4.52 19.18 2.27
N ILE A 30 -3.76 20.26 2.40
CA ILE A 30 -4.13 21.64 2.00
C ILE A 30 -3.20 22.08 0.87
N ALA A 31 -3.47 21.66 -0.37
CA ALA A 31 -2.95 22.31 -1.58
C ALA A 31 -3.72 21.84 -2.82
N GLY A 32 -4.47 22.74 -3.47
CA GLY A 32 -5.05 22.53 -4.81
C GLY A 32 -6.08 21.41 -5.02
N ASP A 33 -6.42 20.65 -3.97
CA ASP A 33 -7.11 19.37 -4.09
C ASP A 33 -8.65 19.50 -4.04
N SER A 34 -9.35 18.93 -5.01
CA SER A 34 -10.81 18.83 -5.01
C SER A 34 -11.26 17.88 -3.91
N ALA A 35 -12.38 18.19 -3.24
CA ALA A 35 -12.99 17.27 -2.26
C ALA A 35 -13.25 15.87 -2.85
N LEU A 36 -13.54 15.81 -4.16
CA LEU A 36 -13.73 14.57 -4.91
C LEU A 36 -12.45 13.72 -4.94
N ASN A 37 -11.30 14.31 -5.25
CA ASN A 37 -10.02 13.58 -5.27
C ASN A 37 -9.71 12.98 -3.90
N ARG A 38 -9.98 13.75 -2.84
CA ARG A 38 -9.77 13.29 -1.46
C ARG A 38 -10.65 12.10 -1.12
N GLU A 39 -11.92 12.12 -1.53
CA GLU A 39 -12.84 11.01 -1.31
C GLU A 39 -12.36 9.75 -2.03
N VAL A 40 -11.95 9.89 -3.29
CA VAL A 40 -11.38 8.80 -4.10
C VAL A 40 -10.13 8.20 -3.44
N LEU A 41 -9.22 9.03 -2.93
CA LEU A 41 -8.03 8.58 -2.21
C LEU A 41 -8.38 7.84 -0.90
N LEU A 42 -9.34 8.36 -0.14
CA LEU A 42 -9.78 7.73 1.11
C LEU A 42 -10.45 6.38 0.85
N ASP A 43 -11.23 6.25 -0.21
CA ASP A 43 -11.88 4.99 -0.54
C ASP A 43 -10.88 3.94 -1.05
N ALA A 44 -9.88 4.34 -1.84
CA ALA A 44 -8.77 3.46 -2.23
C ALA A 44 -7.97 2.98 -1.02
N SER A 45 -7.73 3.87 -0.03
CA SER A 45 -7.08 3.53 1.24
C SER A 45 -7.87 2.50 2.05
N LYS A 46 -9.18 2.72 2.26
CA LYS A 46 -10.03 1.76 2.99
C LYS A 46 -10.07 0.40 2.30
N ALA A 47 -10.17 0.39 0.97
CA ALA A 47 -10.11 -0.85 0.21
C ALA A 47 -8.77 -1.58 0.44
N LEU A 48 -7.68 -0.84 0.55
CA LEU A 48 -6.35 -1.40 0.83
C LEU A 48 -6.28 -1.99 2.25
N GLN A 49 -6.79 -1.28 3.26
CA GLN A 49 -6.90 -1.79 4.63
C GLN A 49 -7.67 -3.11 4.68
N ALA A 50 -8.78 -3.22 3.95
CA ALA A 50 -9.55 -4.45 3.86
C ALA A 50 -8.71 -5.60 3.26
N SER A 51 -7.96 -5.36 2.18
CA SER A 51 -7.05 -6.36 1.60
C SER A 51 -5.97 -6.80 2.59
N TYR A 52 -5.41 -5.89 3.38
CA TYR A 52 -4.46 -6.25 4.44
C TYR A 52 -5.09 -7.10 5.54
N ALA A 53 -6.27 -6.73 6.02
CA ALA A 53 -6.99 -7.48 7.03
C ALA A 53 -7.31 -8.90 6.54
N LEU A 54 -7.80 -9.03 5.30
CA LEU A 54 -8.03 -10.32 4.65
C LEU A 54 -6.74 -11.13 4.51
N ALA A 55 -5.64 -10.52 4.07
CA ALA A 55 -4.36 -11.21 3.93
C ALA A 55 -3.79 -11.68 5.28
N ALA A 56 -4.08 -10.98 6.38
CA ALA A 56 -3.62 -11.36 7.72
C ALA A 56 -4.39 -12.54 8.32
N ILE A 57 -5.69 -12.67 8.00
CA ILE A 57 -6.54 -13.76 8.51
C ILE A 57 -6.64 -14.95 7.55
N SER A 58 -6.24 -14.77 6.29
CA SER A 58 -6.29 -15.84 5.29
C SER A 58 -5.32 -16.95 5.66
N ASN A 59 -5.83 -18.17 5.68
CA ASN A 59 -5.04 -19.39 5.84
C ASN A 59 -4.92 -20.15 4.50
N GLU A 60 -5.27 -19.49 3.39
CA GLU A 60 -5.11 -20.02 2.04
C GLU A 60 -3.65 -19.91 1.60
N GLY A 61 -3.19 -20.87 0.78
CA GLY A 61 -1.87 -20.81 0.15
C GLY A 61 -1.77 -19.69 -0.90
N ASP A 62 -0.70 -19.70 -1.69
CA ASP A 62 -0.33 -18.61 -2.61
C ASP A 62 -1.48 -18.09 -3.49
N LEU A 63 -2.34 -18.97 -3.99
CA LEU A 63 -3.50 -18.59 -4.81
C LEU A 63 -4.49 -17.68 -4.07
N GLY A 64 -4.72 -17.90 -2.78
CA GLY A 64 -5.60 -17.05 -1.97
C GLY A 64 -4.99 -15.67 -1.73
N LEU A 65 -3.69 -15.63 -1.44
CA LEU A 65 -2.97 -14.37 -1.29
C LEU A 65 -2.97 -13.58 -2.60
N ILE A 66 -2.69 -14.23 -3.74
CA ILE A 66 -2.79 -13.62 -5.08
C ILE A 66 -4.17 -13.00 -5.28
N LYS A 67 -5.26 -13.75 -5.02
CA LYS A 67 -6.62 -13.23 -5.15
C LYS A 67 -6.85 -11.98 -4.29
N ILE A 68 -6.40 -11.98 -3.04
CA ILE A 68 -6.57 -10.83 -2.13
C ILE A 68 -5.81 -9.61 -2.63
N VAL A 69 -4.57 -9.80 -3.09
CA VAL A 69 -3.71 -8.73 -3.62
C VAL A 69 -4.31 -8.14 -4.90
N PHE A 70 -4.82 -8.97 -5.82
CA PHE A 70 -5.45 -8.48 -7.03
C PHE A 70 -6.85 -7.90 -6.79
N THR A 71 -7.56 -8.31 -5.73
CA THR A 71 -8.88 -7.77 -5.39
C THR A 71 -8.84 -6.26 -5.17
N TRP A 72 -7.77 -5.72 -4.56
CA TRP A 72 -7.63 -4.28 -4.39
C TRP A 72 -7.61 -3.52 -5.72
N VAL A 73 -6.83 -4.01 -6.69
CA VAL A 73 -6.72 -3.41 -8.03
C VAL A 73 -8.07 -3.43 -8.76
N HIS A 74 -8.89 -4.44 -8.53
CA HIS A 74 -10.24 -4.50 -9.11
C HIS A 74 -11.27 -3.63 -8.37
N ARG A 75 -10.96 -3.18 -7.15
CA ARG A 75 -11.87 -2.38 -6.30
C ARG A 75 -11.65 -0.88 -6.39
N VAL A 76 -10.44 -0.44 -6.73
CA VAL A 76 -10.16 0.99 -6.92
C VAL A 76 -10.95 1.55 -8.09
N SER A 77 -11.42 2.78 -7.97
CA SER A 77 -12.20 3.45 -9.03
C SER A 77 -11.31 3.87 -10.20
N ASP A 78 -11.92 4.08 -11.37
CA ASP A 78 -11.23 4.65 -12.53
C ASP A 78 -10.65 6.03 -12.22
N ASP A 79 -11.33 6.83 -11.37
CA ASP A 79 -10.84 8.13 -10.91
C ASP A 79 -9.54 8.01 -10.12
N TYR A 80 -9.39 6.98 -9.29
CA TYR A 80 -8.13 6.71 -8.60
C TYR A 80 -7.02 6.41 -9.60
N VAL A 81 -7.32 5.61 -10.63
CA VAL A 81 -6.37 5.29 -11.71
C VAL A 81 -5.98 6.56 -12.48
N ILE A 82 -6.90 7.49 -12.69
CA ILE A 82 -6.61 8.80 -13.30
C ILE A 82 -5.64 9.59 -12.41
N LEU A 83 -5.91 9.68 -11.10
CA LEU A 83 -5.02 10.36 -10.16
C LEU A 83 -3.61 9.76 -10.15
N LEU A 84 -3.52 8.43 -10.20
CA LEU A 84 -2.25 7.72 -10.29
C LEU A 84 -1.51 8.04 -11.60
N LYS A 85 -2.21 8.08 -12.73
CA LYS A 85 -1.64 8.46 -14.04
C LYS A 85 -1.17 9.90 -14.09
N THR A 86 -1.82 10.80 -13.37
CA THR A 86 -1.42 12.21 -13.25
C THR A 86 -0.31 12.44 -12.22
N ASN A 87 0.28 11.36 -11.66
CA ASN A 87 1.28 11.41 -10.59
C ASN A 87 0.82 12.21 -9.37
N ASP A 88 -0.45 12.09 -8.99
CA ASP A 88 -0.91 12.68 -7.74
C ASP A 88 -0.14 12.05 -6.57
N SER A 89 0.47 12.88 -5.73
CA SER A 89 1.30 12.41 -4.63
C SER A 89 0.53 11.55 -3.64
N GLY A 90 -0.77 11.82 -3.41
CA GLY A 90 -1.62 11.02 -2.53
C GLY A 90 -1.90 9.63 -3.11
N ALA A 91 -2.23 9.57 -4.40
CA ALA A 91 -2.45 8.30 -5.11
C ALA A 91 -1.17 7.45 -5.13
N LEU A 92 -0.03 8.07 -5.44
CA LEU A 92 1.27 7.42 -5.42
C LEU A 92 1.64 6.88 -4.03
N CYS A 93 1.34 7.64 -2.96
CA CYS A 93 1.55 7.15 -1.60
C CYS A 93 0.72 5.90 -1.30
N ILE A 94 -0.57 5.87 -1.63
CA ILE A 94 -1.42 4.68 -1.43
C ILE A 94 -0.86 3.49 -2.24
N PHE A 95 -0.43 3.74 -3.48
CA PHE A 95 0.16 2.70 -4.32
C PHE A 95 1.48 2.16 -3.76
N ALA A 96 2.25 2.97 -3.02
CA ALA A 96 3.44 2.50 -2.30
C ALA A 96 3.07 1.48 -1.20
N PHE A 97 2.00 1.73 -0.46
CA PHE A 97 1.48 0.75 0.51
C PHE A 97 0.95 -0.52 -0.17
N TYR A 98 0.45 -0.43 -1.40
CA TYR A 98 0.09 -1.62 -2.17
C TYR A 98 1.33 -2.46 -2.55
N CYS A 99 2.48 -1.84 -2.80
CA CYS A 99 3.71 -2.55 -3.14
C CYS A 99 4.19 -3.50 -2.02
N VAL A 100 3.88 -3.20 -0.75
CA VAL A 100 4.16 -4.09 0.38
C VAL A 100 3.30 -5.37 0.31
N LEU A 101 2.07 -5.30 -0.22
CA LEU A 101 1.29 -6.51 -0.50
C LEU A 101 1.88 -7.32 -1.66
N LEU A 102 2.38 -6.64 -2.70
CA LEU A 102 3.08 -7.31 -3.81
C LEU A 102 4.37 -8.00 -3.34
N LYS A 103 5.09 -7.39 -2.39
CA LYS A 103 6.29 -7.98 -1.77
C LYS A 103 6.02 -9.35 -1.15
N LYS A 104 4.82 -9.55 -0.57
CA LYS A 104 4.42 -10.85 -0.02
C LYS A 104 4.21 -11.94 -1.07
N LEU A 105 4.21 -11.58 -2.35
CA LEU A 105 4.12 -12.50 -3.48
C LEU A 105 5.48 -12.75 -4.15
N GLU A 106 6.59 -12.23 -3.63
CA GLU A 106 7.91 -12.38 -4.28
C GLU A 106 8.37 -13.84 -4.43
N HIS A 107 7.87 -14.75 -3.62
CA HIS A 107 8.14 -16.18 -3.77
C HIS A 107 7.48 -16.79 -5.02
N VAL A 108 6.54 -16.06 -5.64
CA VAL A 108 5.93 -16.44 -6.91
C VAL A 108 6.83 -15.94 -8.05
N TRP A 109 7.31 -16.86 -8.88
CA TRP A 109 8.36 -16.61 -9.89
C TRP A 109 8.14 -15.40 -10.82
N TRP A 110 6.90 -15.04 -11.15
CA TRP A 110 6.61 -13.91 -12.04
C TRP A 110 6.41 -12.59 -11.29
N MET A 111 6.30 -12.64 -9.95
CA MET A 111 6.13 -11.50 -9.05
C MET A 111 7.46 -11.07 -8.39
N GLU A 112 8.51 -11.87 -8.55
CA GLU A 112 9.85 -11.58 -8.05
C GLU A 112 10.33 -10.19 -8.54
N GLY A 113 10.74 -9.32 -7.59
CA GLY A 113 11.28 -7.99 -7.88
C GLY A 113 10.26 -6.89 -8.24
N TRP A 114 8.97 -7.20 -8.37
CA TRP A 114 7.97 -6.18 -8.71
C TRP A 114 7.74 -5.15 -7.60
N GLY A 115 7.71 -5.60 -6.34
CA GLY A 115 7.49 -4.70 -5.20
C GLY A 115 8.56 -3.63 -5.05
N THR A 116 9.83 -4.02 -5.19
CA THR A 116 10.99 -3.10 -5.14
C THR A 116 11.04 -2.17 -6.35
N TYR A 117 10.85 -2.71 -7.57
CA TYR A 117 10.84 -1.92 -8.79
C TYR A 117 9.75 -0.83 -8.79
N LEU A 118 8.53 -1.18 -8.36
CA LEU A 118 7.45 -0.22 -8.27
C LEU A 118 7.70 0.82 -7.18
N MET A 119 8.22 0.42 -6.02
CA MET A 119 8.57 1.33 -4.94
C MET A 119 9.57 2.39 -5.39
N GLU A 120 10.63 1.98 -6.10
CA GLU A 120 11.62 2.90 -6.64
C GLU A 120 10.99 3.94 -7.57
N ARG A 121 10.15 3.49 -8.52
CA ARG A 121 9.47 4.42 -9.45
C ARG A 121 8.56 5.41 -8.72
N ILE A 122 7.84 4.95 -7.71
CA ILE A 122 6.99 5.82 -6.88
C ILE A 122 7.84 6.85 -6.15
N TYR A 123 8.93 6.42 -5.51
CA TYR A 123 9.82 7.31 -4.76
C TYR A 123 10.37 8.46 -5.63
N TRP A 124 10.80 8.16 -6.85
CA TRP A 124 11.32 9.17 -7.77
C TRP A 124 10.25 10.11 -8.32
N SER A 125 9.00 9.66 -8.44
CA SER A 125 7.86 10.50 -8.82
C SER A 125 7.36 11.42 -7.70
N LEU A 126 7.67 11.11 -6.44
CA LEU A 126 7.25 11.89 -5.28
C LEU A 126 8.22 13.04 -4.97
N ASP A 127 7.66 14.14 -4.46
CA ASP A 127 8.43 15.23 -3.82
C ASP A 127 8.93 14.82 -2.43
N SER A 128 9.82 15.64 -1.86
CA SER A 128 10.48 15.37 -0.59
C SER A 128 9.53 15.20 0.60
N VAL A 129 8.37 15.86 0.59
CA VAL A 129 7.40 15.77 1.69
C VAL A 129 6.66 14.44 1.65
N HIS A 130 6.19 14.05 0.47
CA HIS A 130 5.43 12.80 0.31
C HIS A 130 6.32 11.55 0.38
N ARG A 131 7.63 11.67 0.09
CA ARG A 131 8.60 10.59 0.39
C ARG A 131 8.62 10.20 1.87
N LEU A 132 8.34 11.13 2.78
CA LEU A 132 8.22 10.83 4.21
C LEU A 132 6.98 10.01 4.54
N TRP A 133 5.94 10.05 3.69
CA TRP A 133 4.70 9.30 3.91
C TRP A 133 4.85 7.83 3.55
N ILE A 134 5.78 7.51 2.64
CA ILE A 134 6.05 6.13 2.18
C ILE A 134 7.24 5.48 2.90
N ARG A 135 7.73 6.07 4.00
CA ARG A 135 8.85 5.53 4.77
C ARG A 135 8.56 4.12 5.31
N TRP A 136 7.37 3.92 5.87
CA TRP A 136 6.98 2.61 6.38
C TRP A 136 6.94 1.55 5.25
N PRO A 137 6.27 1.80 4.11
CA PRO A 137 6.34 0.88 2.97
C PRO A 137 7.75 0.54 2.49
N MET A 138 8.67 1.52 2.50
CA MET A 138 10.07 1.29 2.11
C MET A 138 10.79 0.35 3.08
N GLU A 139 10.61 0.56 4.38
CA GLU A 139 11.20 -0.28 5.43
C GLU A 139 10.69 -1.73 5.34
N GLU A 140 9.39 -1.93 5.10
CA GLU A 140 8.78 -3.26 4.96
C GLU A 140 9.22 -4.01 3.69
N ILE A 141 9.43 -3.28 2.58
CA ILE A 141 9.97 -3.88 1.36
C ILE A 141 11.46 -4.18 1.49
N GLY A 142 12.15 -3.53 2.43
CA GLY A 142 13.61 -3.55 2.55
C GLY A 142 14.29 -2.78 1.42
N TRP A 143 13.63 -1.74 0.87
CA TRP A 143 14.16 -0.91 -0.20
C TRP A 143 14.57 0.47 0.34
N TYR A 144 15.78 0.91 0.01
CA TYR A 144 16.31 2.21 0.39
C TYR A 144 16.93 2.90 -0.84
N PRO A 145 16.69 4.20 -1.05
CA PRO A 145 17.25 4.94 -2.17
C PRO A 145 18.78 5.00 -2.05
N GLY A 146 19.48 4.52 -3.07
CA GLY A 146 20.95 4.64 -3.18
C GLY A 146 21.77 3.40 -2.79
N TYR A 147 21.14 2.23 -2.63
CA TYR A 147 21.81 0.93 -2.57
C TYR A 147 21.56 0.11 -3.83
#